data_AF-A0A0N8R3W3-F1
#
_entry.id   AF-A0A0N8R3W3-F1
#
_cell.length_a   1.000
_cell.length_b   1.000
_cell.length_c   1.000
_cell.angle_alpha   90.00
_cell.angle_beta   90.00
_cell.angle_gamma   90.00
#
_symmetry.space_group_name_H-M   'P 1'
#
loop_
_entity.id
_entity.type
_entity.pdbx_description
1 polymer ?
#
loop_
_entity_poly.entity_id
_entity_poly.type
_entity_poly.pdbx_seq_one_letter_code
_entity_poly.pdbx_strand_id
1 'polypeptide(L)'
;VKPWATGPKLDQVSHSRHCILFEQLRYFAYSIVNRERELGSLESFMRTLDAYAYNHNSFLKQGFSENLPLSSIRATVKSVGRWTWDRYTGDRRCHRGAMQLDGSLSLTERQSLAARRTHELRHKATESKIRAACRQLQDQGKALVRSAIATLAGVSVRTVASYTHILTEVTQPTTVSVLKVSRKAVPMQPQQDRSPATPPVQAPVGQPADGRASGVQHGVHQISAVPQGPQACKPSKTEYEDGS
;
A
#
# COMPACT_ATOMS: atom_id res chain seq x y z
N VAL A 1 18.11 -2.08 21.85
CA VAL A 1 18.52 -1.11 20.80
C VAL A 1 17.31 -0.27 20.40
N LYS A 2 17.33 1.05 20.58
CA LYS A 2 16.18 1.93 20.25
C LYS A 2 15.78 1.73 18.77
N PRO A 3 14.49 1.54 18.43
CA PRO A 3 14.04 1.18 17.09
C PRO A 3 14.29 2.24 16.01
N TRP A 4 14.75 3.42 16.40
CA TRP A 4 15.03 4.58 15.56
C TRP A 4 16.50 5.05 15.68
N ALA A 5 17.42 4.17 16.06
CA ALA A 5 18.85 4.49 16.17
C ALA A 5 19.45 5.06 14.86
N THR A 6 18.84 4.77 13.71
CA THR A 6 19.09 5.47 12.45
C THR A 6 18.23 6.73 12.41
N GLY A 7 18.88 7.90 12.41
CA GLY A 7 18.20 9.20 12.37
C GLY A 7 17.31 9.42 11.13
N PRO A 8 16.60 10.56 11.08
CA PRO A 8 15.75 10.92 9.95
C PRO A 8 16.54 10.95 8.63
N LYS A 9 15.97 10.36 7.57
CA LYS A 9 16.63 10.31 6.25
C LYS A 9 16.30 11.57 5.45
N LEU A 10 16.82 12.71 5.91
CA LEU A 10 16.47 14.02 5.36
C LEU A 10 16.89 14.19 3.89
N ASP A 11 17.99 13.57 3.48
CA ASP A 11 18.50 13.66 2.10
C ASP A 11 17.50 13.13 1.06
N GLN A 12 16.68 12.13 1.43
CA GLN A 12 15.69 11.53 0.53
C GLN A 12 14.45 12.41 0.34
N VAL A 13 14.18 13.31 1.29
CA VAL A 13 12.97 14.14 1.35
C VAL A 13 13.26 15.63 1.18
N SER A 14 14.51 15.99 0.92
CA SER A 14 15.02 17.36 0.82
C SER A 14 14.29 18.24 -0.21
N HIS A 15 13.61 17.62 -1.17
CA HIS A 15 12.83 18.31 -2.21
C HIS A 15 11.51 18.93 -1.71
N SER A 16 11.01 18.55 -0.53
CA SER A 16 9.69 18.98 -0.04
C SER A 16 9.71 19.38 1.43
N ARG A 17 9.38 20.64 1.70
CA ARG A 17 9.22 21.20 3.06
C ARG A 17 8.31 20.34 3.94
N HIS A 18 7.19 19.89 3.39
CA HIS A 18 6.24 19.02 4.10
C HIS A 18 6.86 17.66 4.42
N CYS A 19 7.61 17.06 3.49
CA CYS A 19 8.24 15.76 3.71
C CYS A 19 9.37 15.86 4.74
N ILE A 20 10.15 16.94 4.71
CA ILE A 20 11.18 17.22 5.73
C ILE A 20 10.54 17.35 7.10
N LEU A 21 9.52 18.22 7.26
CA LEU A 21 8.85 18.41 8.55
C LEU A 21 8.24 17.11 9.06
N PHE A 22 7.56 16.37 8.20
CA PHE A 22 6.95 15.10 8.54
C PHE A 22 7.99 14.09 9.03
N GLU A 23 9.12 13.96 8.33
CA GLU A 23 10.20 13.03 8.67
C GLU A 23 10.80 13.38 10.03
N GLN A 24 11.13 14.65 10.27
CA GLN A 24 11.65 15.12 11.56
C GLN A 24 10.65 14.85 12.69
N LEU A 25 9.40 15.28 12.49
CA LEU A 25 8.35 15.21 13.49
C LEU A 25 8.00 13.78 13.87
N ARG A 26 7.90 12.86 12.90
CA ARG A 26 7.59 11.45 13.20
C ARG A 26 8.69 10.78 14.01
N TYR A 27 9.96 11.07 13.73
CA TYR A 27 11.08 10.50 14.49
C TYR A 27 11.11 11.03 15.92
N PHE A 28 10.87 12.34 16.08
CA PHE A 28 10.73 12.94 17.40
C PHE A 28 9.54 12.32 18.17
N ALA A 29 8.38 12.21 17.54
CA ALA A 29 7.19 11.59 18.12
C ALA A 29 7.45 10.16 18.62
N TYR A 30 8.12 9.33 17.81
CA TYR A 30 8.50 7.96 18.18
C TYR A 30 9.45 7.90 19.39
N SER A 31 10.27 8.93 19.58
CA SER A 31 11.22 8.96 20.70
C SER A 31 10.57 9.30 22.04
N ILE A 32 9.46 10.04 22.04
CA ILE A 32 8.80 10.53 23.28
C ILE A 32 7.49 9.82 23.60
N VAL A 33 6.81 9.20 22.62
CA VAL A 33 5.42 8.70 22.80
C VAL A 33 5.27 7.71 23.95
N ASN A 34 6.22 6.79 24.16
CA ASN A 34 6.11 5.83 25.26
C ASN A 34 6.19 6.54 26.62
N ARG A 35 7.12 7.48 26.76
CA ARG A 35 7.24 8.32 27.97
C ARG A 35 5.99 9.14 28.22
N GLU A 36 5.41 9.75 27.18
CA GLU A 36 4.19 10.56 27.31
C GLU A 36 2.94 9.71 27.61
N ARG A 37 2.89 8.44 27.16
CA ARG A 37 1.83 7.51 27.56
C ARG A 37 1.95 7.07 29.01
N GLU A 38 3.17 6.97 29.53
CA GLU A 38 3.44 6.55 30.91
C GLU A 38 3.26 7.70 31.91
N LEU A 39 3.69 8.92 31.55
CA LEU A 39 3.77 10.06 32.48
C LEU A 39 2.81 11.21 32.16
N GLY A 40 2.18 11.20 30.99
CA GLY A 40 1.45 12.34 30.45
C GLY A 40 0.09 11.96 29.87
N SER A 41 -0.36 12.78 28.91
CA SER A 41 -1.62 12.59 28.21
C SER A 41 -1.43 12.83 26.71
N LEU A 42 -2.45 12.47 25.92
CA LEU A 42 -2.47 12.81 24.49
C LEU A 42 -2.29 14.32 24.28
N GLU A 43 -2.88 15.15 25.14
CA GLU A 43 -2.79 16.61 25.02
C GLU A 43 -1.36 17.13 25.28
N SER A 44 -0.68 16.63 26.32
CA SER A 44 0.71 17.02 26.60
C SER A 44 1.63 16.60 25.45
N PHE A 45 1.43 15.40 24.91
CA PHE A 45 2.14 14.90 23.75
C PHE A 45 1.92 15.78 22.52
N MET A 46 0.66 16.11 22.20
CA MET A 46 0.30 16.96 21.06
C MET A 46 0.91 18.36 21.18
N ARG A 47 0.86 18.97 22.37
CA ARG A 47 1.47 20.29 22.62
C ARG A 47 2.99 20.27 22.44
N THR A 48 3.66 19.20 22.89
CA THR A 48 5.09 19.00 22.69
C THR A 48 5.44 18.86 21.19
N LEU A 49 4.62 18.13 20.43
CA LEU A 49 4.78 18.00 18.98
C LEU A 49 4.55 19.33 18.24
N ASP A 50 3.54 20.10 18.64
CA ASP A 50 3.30 21.43 18.08
C ASP A 50 4.54 22.30 18.31
N ALA A 51 4.98 22.47 19.55
CA ALA A 51 6.16 23.29 19.86
C ALA A 51 7.40 22.87 19.06
N TYR A 52 7.65 21.55 18.94
CA TYR A 52 8.71 21.01 18.11
C TYR A 52 8.55 21.42 16.64
N ALA A 53 7.37 21.22 16.06
CA ALA A 53 7.11 21.51 14.65
C ALA A 53 7.20 23.02 14.32
N TYR A 54 6.71 23.87 15.22
CA TYR A 54 6.83 25.33 15.10
C TYR A 54 8.30 25.76 15.09
N ASN A 55 9.13 25.23 15.99
CA ASN A 55 10.56 25.57 16.06
C ASN A 55 11.36 25.05 14.85
N HIS A 56 10.94 23.93 14.27
CA HIS A 56 11.58 23.35 13.08
C HIS A 56 11.05 23.92 11.76
N ASN A 57 10.08 24.84 11.80
CA ASN A 57 9.56 25.55 10.63
C ASN A 57 10.48 26.73 10.23
N SER A 58 11.76 26.43 9.98
CA SER A 58 12.77 27.41 9.60
C SER A 58 13.27 27.17 8.17
N PHE A 59 12.37 26.88 7.25
CA PHE A 59 12.68 26.54 5.85
C PHE A 59 13.30 27.71 5.07
N LEU A 60 12.97 28.95 5.41
CA LEU A 60 13.65 30.14 4.87
C LEU A 60 15.17 30.09 5.08
N LYS A 61 15.60 29.69 6.28
CA LYS A 61 17.03 29.54 6.61
C LYS A 61 17.70 28.35 5.91
N GLN A 62 16.89 27.40 5.43
CA GLN A 62 17.32 26.20 4.73
C GLN A 62 17.33 26.39 3.20
N GLY A 63 17.08 27.60 2.69
CA GLY A 63 17.12 27.92 1.27
C GLY A 63 15.79 27.76 0.52
N PHE A 64 14.67 27.54 1.22
CA PHE A 64 13.35 27.60 0.62
C PHE A 64 12.84 29.03 0.51
N SER A 65 11.90 29.27 -0.40
CA SER A 65 11.27 30.58 -0.62
C SER A 65 10.46 31.10 0.57
N GLU A 66 9.87 30.20 1.36
CA GLU A 66 9.00 30.56 2.48
C GLU A 66 8.89 29.40 3.49
N ASN A 67 8.53 29.75 4.73
CA ASN A 67 8.17 28.78 5.76
C ASN A 67 6.78 28.19 5.52
N LEU A 68 6.49 27.02 6.11
CA LEU A 68 5.16 26.43 6.02
C LEU A 68 4.14 27.29 6.80
N PRO A 69 2.92 27.46 6.29
CA PRO A 69 1.86 28.15 7.02
C PRO A 69 1.44 27.34 8.25
N LEU A 70 0.99 28.03 9.30
CA LEU A 70 0.66 27.40 10.58
C LEU A 70 -0.41 26.31 10.46
N SER A 71 -1.38 26.49 9.55
CA SER A 71 -2.40 25.48 9.25
C SER A 71 -1.80 24.16 8.77
N SER A 72 -0.79 24.23 7.90
CA SER A 72 -0.07 23.06 7.36
C SER A 72 0.76 22.34 8.43
N ILE A 73 1.37 23.10 9.33
CA ILE A 73 2.11 22.56 10.48
C ILE A 73 1.14 21.80 11.38
N ARG A 74 0.05 22.44 11.82
CA ARG A 74 -0.96 21.83 12.68
C ARG A 74 -1.59 20.58 12.06
N ALA A 75 -1.83 20.59 10.75
CA ALA A 75 -2.33 19.43 10.03
C ALA A 75 -1.33 18.26 10.07
N THR A 76 -0.04 18.55 9.88
CA THR A 76 1.03 17.56 9.96
C THR A 76 1.16 17.00 11.38
N VAL A 77 1.14 17.87 12.39
CA VAL A 77 1.17 17.49 13.82
C VAL A 77 -0.01 16.61 14.18
N LYS A 78 -1.23 16.98 13.80
CA LYS A 78 -2.44 16.18 14.05
C LYS A 78 -2.36 14.80 13.42
N SER A 79 -1.87 14.70 12.18
CA SER A 79 -1.71 13.43 11.47
C SER A 79 -0.68 12.53 12.14
N VAL A 80 0.53 13.04 12.39
CA VAL A 80 1.61 12.28 13.02
C VAL A 80 1.26 11.90 14.45
N GLY A 81 0.77 12.86 15.24
CA GLY A 81 0.48 12.68 16.65
C GLY A 81 -0.59 11.62 16.89
N ARG A 82 -1.75 11.73 16.23
CA ARG A 82 -2.82 10.73 16.37
C ARG A 82 -2.39 9.34 15.97
N TRP A 83 -1.79 9.21 14.78
CA TRP A 83 -1.33 7.90 14.32
C TRP A 83 -0.30 7.31 15.27
N THR A 84 0.64 8.12 15.74
CA THR A 84 1.67 7.67 16.68
C THR A 84 1.05 7.25 18.00
N TRP A 85 0.13 8.04 18.55
CA TRP A 85 -0.51 7.72 19.82
C TRP A 85 -1.36 6.45 19.78
N ASP A 86 -2.08 6.18 18.68
CA ASP A 86 -3.00 5.03 18.63
C ASP A 86 -2.34 3.76 18.08
N ARG A 87 -1.38 3.90 17.15
CA ARG A 87 -0.88 2.77 16.35
C ARG A 87 0.59 2.46 16.56
N TYR A 88 1.38 3.38 17.12
CA TYR A 88 2.80 3.13 17.29
C TYR A 88 3.07 2.25 18.51
N THR A 89 3.74 1.13 18.27
CA THR A 89 4.14 0.15 19.30
C THR A 89 5.65 -0.02 19.41
N GLY A 90 6.44 0.74 18.64
CA GLY A 90 7.90 0.62 18.64
C GLY A 90 8.45 -0.65 17.97
N ASP A 91 7.60 -1.45 17.31
CA ASP A 91 8.01 -2.70 16.68
C ASP A 91 8.78 -2.47 15.36
N ARG A 92 9.87 -3.22 15.18
CA ARG A 92 10.71 -3.23 13.97
C ARG A 92 10.18 -4.15 12.87
N ARG A 93 9.10 -4.88 13.09
CA ARG A 93 8.48 -5.80 12.11
C ARG A 93 7.83 -5.11 10.90
N CYS A 94 8.20 -3.86 10.59
CA CYS A 94 7.82 -3.24 9.33
C CYS A 94 8.81 -3.67 8.23
N HIS A 95 8.32 -4.39 7.21
CA HIS A 95 9.09 -4.76 6.03
C HIS A 95 9.35 -3.52 5.15
N ARG A 96 10.20 -2.61 5.61
CA ARG A 96 10.64 -1.44 4.83
C ARG A 96 11.51 -1.89 3.66
N GLY A 97 11.29 -1.29 2.49
CA GLY A 97 12.04 -1.67 1.29
C GLY A 97 11.69 -3.08 0.81
N ALA A 98 10.41 -3.48 0.88
CA ALA A 98 9.96 -4.82 0.51
C ALA A 98 10.39 -5.28 -0.91
N MET A 99 10.70 -4.35 -1.81
CA MET A 99 11.19 -4.65 -3.17
C MET A 99 12.71 -4.63 -3.32
N GLN A 100 13.45 -4.16 -2.31
CA GLN A 100 14.91 -3.99 -2.35
C GLN A 100 15.40 -3.38 -3.67
N LEU A 101 14.67 -2.38 -4.20
CA LEU A 101 15.03 -1.71 -5.44
C LEU A 101 16.37 -0.99 -5.30
N ASP A 102 17.16 -1.04 -6.36
CA ASP A 102 18.46 -0.38 -6.40
C ASP A 102 18.33 1.12 -6.11
N GLY A 103 19.25 1.63 -5.29
CA GLY A 103 19.34 3.04 -4.94
C GLY A 103 19.80 3.93 -6.10
N SER A 104 20.42 3.36 -7.13
CA SER A 104 20.84 4.06 -8.35
C SER A 104 19.66 4.50 -9.24
N LEU A 105 18.52 3.79 -9.14
CA LEU A 105 17.32 4.11 -9.91
C LEU A 105 16.72 5.44 -9.48
N SER A 106 16.16 6.17 -10.46
CA SER A 106 15.48 7.43 -10.16
C SER A 106 14.30 7.22 -9.21
N LEU A 107 13.92 8.27 -8.47
CA LEU A 107 12.77 8.21 -7.57
C LEU A 107 11.48 7.82 -8.32
N THR A 108 11.29 8.38 -9.51
CA THR A 108 10.13 8.12 -10.38
C THR A 108 10.05 6.66 -10.80
N GLU A 109 11.16 6.06 -11.22
CA GLU A 109 11.20 4.64 -11.61
C GLU A 109 10.91 3.73 -10.42
N ARG A 110 11.51 4.02 -9.26
CA ARG A 110 11.24 3.25 -8.04
C ARG A 110 9.78 3.34 -7.61
N GLN A 111 9.18 4.53 -7.70
CA GLN A 111 7.76 4.73 -7.43
C GLN A 111 6.88 3.97 -8.42
N SER A 112 7.23 3.97 -9.72
CA SER A 112 6.51 3.23 -10.77
C SER A 112 6.56 1.71 -10.53
N LEU A 113 7.73 1.16 -10.25
CA LEU A 113 7.90 -0.26 -9.93
C LEU A 113 7.14 -0.66 -8.66
N ALA A 114 7.20 0.17 -7.62
CA ALA A 114 6.46 -0.04 -6.37
C ALA A 114 4.94 0.01 -6.58
N ALA A 115 4.46 0.96 -7.38
CA ALA A 115 3.06 1.07 -7.74
C ALA A 115 2.58 -0.16 -8.50
N ARG A 116 3.35 -0.62 -9.50
CA ARG A 116 3.05 -1.82 -10.28
C ARG A 116 2.93 -3.05 -9.40
N ARG A 117 3.91 -3.33 -8.54
CA ARG A 117 3.85 -4.45 -7.60
C ARG A 117 2.64 -4.35 -6.68
N THR A 118 2.40 -3.19 -6.09
CA THR A 118 1.29 -3.03 -5.13
C THR A 118 -0.06 -3.21 -5.82
N HIS A 119 -0.18 -2.72 -7.06
CA HIS A 119 -1.35 -2.92 -7.91
C HIS A 119 -1.55 -4.41 -8.20
N GLU A 120 -0.53 -5.13 -8.65
CA GLU A 120 -0.59 -6.58 -8.88
C GLU A 120 -1.01 -7.36 -7.64
N LEU A 121 -0.47 -7.02 -6.47
CA LEU A 121 -0.86 -7.65 -5.20
C LEU A 121 -2.33 -7.38 -4.85
N ARG A 122 -2.80 -6.14 -5.01
CA ARG A 122 -4.22 -5.80 -4.80
C ARG A 122 -5.13 -6.50 -5.80
N HIS A 123 -4.70 -6.59 -7.06
CA HIS A 123 -5.40 -7.34 -8.10
C HIS A 123 -5.53 -8.81 -7.70
N LYS A 124 -4.43 -9.51 -7.42
CA LYS A 124 -4.43 -10.91 -6.97
C LYS A 124 -5.27 -11.14 -5.70
N ALA A 125 -5.21 -10.23 -4.74
CA ALA A 125 -6.04 -10.30 -3.54
C ALA A 125 -7.53 -10.17 -3.86
N THR A 126 -7.88 -9.28 -4.80
CA THR A 126 -9.27 -9.09 -5.27
C THR A 126 -9.74 -10.33 -6.02
N GLU A 127 -8.93 -10.86 -6.93
CA GLU A 127 -9.23 -12.11 -7.63
C GLU A 127 -9.47 -13.26 -6.64
N SER A 128 -8.61 -13.38 -5.62
CA SER A 128 -8.73 -14.42 -4.60
C SER A 128 -10.03 -14.32 -3.80
N LYS A 129 -10.44 -13.10 -3.43
CA LYS A 129 -11.75 -12.86 -2.77
C LYS A 129 -12.92 -13.24 -3.67
N ILE A 130 -12.86 -12.89 -4.95
CA ILE A 130 -13.91 -13.22 -5.93
C ILE A 130 -13.97 -14.74 -6.13
N ARG A 131 -12.83 -15.42 -6.31
CA ARG A 131 -12.77 -16.90 -6.43
C ARG A 131 -13.34 -17.58 -5.19
N ALA A 132 -12.97 -17.11 -3.99
CA ALA A 132 -13.47 -17.65 -2.74
C ALA A 132 -15.00 -17.48 -2.61
N ALA A 133 -15.53 -16.30 -2.93
CA ALA A 133 -16.96 -16.04 -2.93
C ALA A 133 -17.73 -16.91 -3.94
N CYS A 134 -17.16 -17.14 -5.13
CA CYS A 134 -17.78 -18.02 -6.12
C CYS A 134 -17.84 -19.48 -5.62
N ARG A 135 -16.74 -20.00 -5.05
CA ARG A 135 -16.73 -21.34 -4.44
C ARG A 135 -17.77 -21.46 -3.33
N GLN A 136 -17.85 -20.46 -2.45
CA GLN A 136 -18.83 -20.44 -1.38
C GLN A 136 -20.29 -20.44 -1.89
N LEU A 137 -20.58 -19.79 -3.01
CA LEU A 137 -21.91 -19.84 -3.63
C LEU A 137 -22.21 -21.19 -4.28
N GLN A 138 -21.21 -21.82 -4.90
CA GLN A 138 -21.32 -23.17 -5.47
C GLN A 138 -21.58 -24.20 -4.37
N ASP A 139 -20.85 -24.13 -3.25
CA ASP A 139 -21.03 -25.02 -2.09
C ASP A 139 -22.45 -24.87 -1.48
N GLN A 140 -23.05 -23.68 -1.59
CA GLN A 140 -24.42 -23.41 -1.16
C GLN A 140 -25.49 -23.79 -2.20
N GLY A 141 -25.09 -24.27 -3.39
CA GLY A 141 -26.01 -24.56 -4.50
C GLY A 141 -26.71 -23.32 -5.06
N LYS A 142 -26.20 -22.12 -4.80
CA LYS A 142 -26.78 -20.85 -5.26
C LYS A 142 -26.20 -20.46 -6.61
N ALA A 143 -27.02 -19.79 -7.43
CA ALA A 143 -26.58 -19.27 -8.71
C ALA A 143 -25.45 -18.22 -8.53
N LEU A 144 -24.47 -18.26 -9.44
CA LEU A 144 -23.35 -17.31 -9.50
C LEU A 144 -23.81 -15.95 -10.04
N VAL A 145 -24.58 -15.23 -9.23
CA VAL A 145 -25.06 -13.89 -9.56
C VAL A 145 -24.03 -12.84 -9.15
N ARG A 146 -23.73 -11.88 -10.03
CA ARG A 146 -22.72 -10.83 -9.80
C ARG A 146 -22.94 -10.03 -8.52
N SER A 147 -24.20 -9.73 -8.17
CA SER A 147 -24.54 -9.04 -6.93
C SER A 147 -24.25 -9.89 -5.69
N ALA A 148 -24.60 -11.17 -5.70
CA ALA A 148 -24.32 -12.09 -4.59
C ALA A 148 -22.81 -12.26 -4.36
N ILE A 149 -22.04 -12.39 -5.45
CA ILE A 149 -20.57 -12.49 -5.41
C ILE A 149 -19.96 -11.20 -4.83
N ALA A 150 -20.43 -10.03 -5.27
CA ALA A 150 -19.95 -8.73 -4.80
C ALA A 150 -20.16 -8.57 -3.28
N THR A 151 -21.36 -8.92 -2.79
CA THR A 151 -21.70 -8.87 -1.36
C THR A 151 -20.81 -9.82 -0.54
N LEU A 152 -20.62 -11.06 -0.99
CA LEU A 152 -19.79 -12.04 -0.28
C LEU A 152 -18.30 -11.71 -0.31
N ALA A 153 -17.79 -11.20 -1.43
CA ALA A 153 -16.38 -10.83 -1.57
C ALA A 153 -16.04 -9.46 -0.94
N GLY A 154 -17.05 -8.66 -0.56
CA GLY A 154 -16.88 -7.30 -0.04
C GLY A 154 -16.30 -6.33 -1.07
N VAL A 155 -16.69 -6.47 -2.34
CA VAL A 155 -16.24 -5.63 -3.47
C VAL A 155 -17.44 -5.06 -4.22
N SER A 156 -17.22 -4.02 -5.04
CA SER A 156 -18.31 -3.46 -5.84
C SER A 156 -18.73 -4.39 -6.98
N VAL A 157 -20.00 -4.33 -7.40
CA VAL A 157 -20.51 -5.08 -8.56
C VAL A 157 -19.74 -4.73 -9.85
N ARG A 158 -19.35 -3.45 -10.02
CA ARG A 158 -18.52 -2.99 -11.14
C ARG A 158 -17.14 -3.67 -11.14
N THR A 159 -16.55 -3.86 -9.96
CA THR A 159 -15.31 -4.61 -9.80
C THR A 159 -15.51 -6.04 -10.29
N VAL A 160 -16.53 -6.76 -9.80
CA VAL A 160 -16.83 -8.14 -10.25
C VAL A 160 -17.02 -8.20 -11.78
N ALA A 161 -17.70 -7.23 -12.37
CA ALA A 161 -17.89 -7.15 -13.82
C ALA A 161 -16.58 -6.98 -14.61
N SER A 162 -15.55 -6.40 -14.00
CA SER A 162 -14.21 -6.30 -14.62
C SER A 162 -13.44 -7.62 -14.57
N TYR A 163 -13.82 -8.54 -13.67
CA TYR A 163 -13.22 -9.87 -13.51
C TYR A 163 -14.09 -10.99 -14.13
N THR A 164 -14.61 -10.77 -15.33
CA THR A 164 -15.42 -11.76 -16.06
C THR A 164 -14.68 -13.07 -16.31
N HIS A 165 -13.37 -13.01 -16.55
CA HIS A 165 -12.53 -14.19 -16.77
C HIS A 165 -12.53 -15.17 -15.58
N ILE A 166 -12.65 -14.67 -14.34
CA ILE A 166 -12.76 -15.54 -13.16
C ILE A 166 -14.10 -16.26 -13.14
N LEU A 167 -15.18 -15.58 -13.54
CA LEU A 167 -16.51 -16.19 -13.59
C LEU A 167 -16.55 -17.30 -14.65
N THR A 168 -15.90 -17.08 -15.80
CA THR A 168 -15.77 -18.12 -16.83
C THR A 168 -14.91 -19.29 -16.36
N GLU A 169 -13.79 -19.02 -15.69
CA GLU A 169 -12.90 -20.04 -15.11
C GLU A 169 -13.64 -20.92 -14.09
N VAL A 170 -14.41 -20.32 -13.18
CA VAL A 170 -15.13 -21.05 -12.12
C VAL A 170 -16.36 -21.80 -12.64
N THR A 171 -16.93 -21.35 -13.77
CA THR A 171 -18.06 -22.03 -14.41
C THR A 171 -17.60 -23.21 -15.26
N GLN A 172 -16.38 -23.17 -15.81
CA GLN A 172 -15.81 -24.32 -16.52
C GLN A 172 -15.25 -25.31 -15.50
N PRO A 173 -15.84 -26.52 -15.37
CA PRO A 173 -15.25 -27.54 -14.52
C PRO A 173 -13.91 -27.94 -15.13
N THR A 174 -12.81 -27.44 -14.56
CA THR A 174 -11.48 -27.99 -14.87
C THR A 174 -11.54 -29.44 -14.43
N THR A 175 -11.60 -30.36 -15.39
CA THR A 175 -11.61 -31.80 -15.18
C THR A 175 -10.25 -32.20 -14.59
N VAL A 176 -10.09 -32.00 -13.29
CA VAL A 176 -8.98 -32.58 -12.54
C VAL A 176 -9.25 -34.06 -12.48
N SER A 177 -8.71 -34.79 -13.46
CA SER A 177 -8.64 -36.25 -13.43
C SER A 177 -7.81 -36.66 -12.23
N VAL A 178 -8.47 -36.89 -11.10
CA VAL A 178 -7.87 -37.55 -9.94
C VAL A 178 -7.51 -38.96 -10.40
N LEU A 179 -6.23 -39.17 -10.71
CA LEU A 179 -5.66 -40.49 -10.92
C LEU A 179 -5.96 -41.34 -9.69
N LYS A 180 -6.92 -42.26 -9.82
CA LYS A 180 -7.15 -43.34 -8.85
C LYS A 180 -5.85 -44.14 -8.74
N VAL A 181 -5.08 -43.91 -7.69
CA VAL A 181 -4.03 -44.84 -7.26
C VAL A 181 -4.72 -46.10 -6.77
N SER A 182 -4.92 -47.06 -7.69
CA SER A 182 -5.20 -48.45 -7.32
C SER A 182 -3.96 -48.97 -6.59
N ARG A 183 -4.10 -49.21 -5.28
CA ARG A 183 -3.11 -49.96 -4.49
C ARG A 183 -3.15 -51.41 -4.97
N LYS A 184 -2.35 -51.73 -5.99
CA LYS A 184 -2.08 -53.13 -6.33
C LYS A 184 -0.89 -53.57 -5.48
N ALA A 185 -1.16 -54.48 -4.55
CA ALA A 185 -0.14 -55.13 -3.73
C ALA A 185 0.89 -55.82 -4.65
N VAL A 186 2.17 -55.51 -4.43
CA VAL A 186 3.31 -56.17 -5.06
C VAL A 186 3.82 -57.22 -4.08
N PRO A 187 3.91 -58.52 -4.44
CA PRO A 187 4.69 -59.49 -3.68
C PRO A 187 6.18 -59.31 -4.02
N MET A 188 7.01 -59.29 -2.97
CA MET A 188 8.47 -59.31 -3.03
C MET A 188 9.01 -60.55 -3.75
N GLN A 189 10.04 -60.36 -4.58
CA GLN A 189 11.14 -61.32 -4.74
C GLN A 189 12.49 -60.58 -4.93
N PRO A 190 13.63 -61.15 -4.48
CA PRO A 190 14.91 -60.44 -4.39
C PRO A 190 15.87 -60.68 -5.58
N GLN A 191 16.68 -59.65 -5.83
CA GLN A 191 18.00 -59.56 -6.50
C GLN A 191 18.36 -60.50 -7.66
N GLN A 192 18.86 -59.93 -8.77
CA GLN A 192 20.25 -60.16 -9.20
C GLN A 192 20.79 -59.14 -10.23
N ASP A 193 22.11 -59.01 -10.20
CA ASP A 193 23.03 -58.07 -10.86
C ASP A 193 22.93 -57.91 -12.38
N ARG A 194 23.08 -56.67 -12.86
CA ARG A 194 24.13 -56.27 -13.84
C ARG A 194 24.04 -54.79 -14.21
N SER A 195 25.16 -54.08 -14.03
CA SER A 195 25.55 -52.87 -14.79
C SER A 195 25.78 -53.22 -16.28
N PRO A 196 26.07 -52.28 -17.24
CA PRO A 196 26.51 -50.89 -17.08
C PRO A 196 26.00 -49.87 -18.14
N ALA A 197 26.59 -48.67 -18.06
CA ALA A 197 26.93 -47.76 -19.17
C ALA A 197 25.91 -46.69 -19.61
N THR A 198 26.26 -45.46 -19.23
CA THR A 198 25.96 -44.20 -19.90
C THR A 198 26.48 -44.17 -21.34
N PRO A 199 25.82 -43.41 -22.22
CA PRO A 199 26.53 -42.28 -22.83
C PRO A 199 25.72 -40.96 -22.81
N PRO A 200 26.40 -39.81 -22.99
CA PRO A 200 25.81 -38.47 -22.99
C PRO A 200 25.36 -38.08 -24.40
N VAL A 201 24.53 -37.02 -24.56
CA VAL A 201 24.49 -36.14 -25.75
C VAL A 201 23.48 -34.98 -25.57
N GLN A 202 24.05 -33.77 -25.64
CA GLN A 202 23.66 -32.51 -26.32
C GLN A 202 22.25 -31.90 -26.26
N ALA A 203 22.29 -30.56 -26.17
CA ALA A 203 21.22 -29.56 -26.23
C ALA A 203 20.48 -29.51 -27.59
N PRO A 204 19.38 -28.72 -27.66
CA PRO A 204 19.47 -27.58 -28.56
C PRO A 204 18.81 -26.27 -28.06
N VAL A 205 19.36 -25.21 -28.64
CA VAL A 205 18.91 -23.81 -28.69
C VAL A 205 17.55 -23.67 -29.38
N GLY A 206 16.75 -22.71 -28.94
CA GLY A 206 15.57 -22.18 -29.65
C GLY A 206 15.00 -20.93 -28.98
N GLN A 207 15.30 -19.75 -29.55
CA GLN A 207 14.62 -18.47 -29.28
C GLN A 207 13.23 -18.44 -29.99
N PRO A 208 12.57 -17.27 -30.14
CA PRO A 208 11.76 -16.52 -29.17
C PRO A 208 10.27 -16.50 -29.61
N ALA A 209 9.35 -16.06 -28.74
CA ALA A 209 7.98 -15.76 -29.17
C ALA A 209 7.54 -14.40 -28.61
N ASP A 210 7.47 -13.44 -29.53
CA ASP A 210 6.81 -12.16 -29.38
C ASP A 210 5.34 -12.32 -28.98
N GLY A 211 4.92 -11.52 -27.99
CA GLY A 211 3.57 -11.53 -27.45
C GLY A 211 3.13 -10.15 -26.98
N ARG A 212 3.05 -9.22 -27.94
CA ARG A 212 2.24 -7.98 -27.98
C ARG A 212 1.39 -7.71 -26.73
N ALA A 213 1.90 -6.87 -25.81
CA ALA A 213 1.13 -6.34 -24.70
C ALA A 213 0.19 -5.21 -25.20
N SER A 214 -1.12 -5.44 -25.07
CA SER A 214 -2.16 -4.47 -25.39
C SER A 214 -2.04 -3.25 -24.48
N GLY A 215 -1.90 -2.07 -25.08
CA GLY A 215 -1.78 -0.79 -24.38
C GLY A 215 -3.03 -0.48 -23.57
N VAL A 216 -2.86 -0.31 -22.26
CA VAL A 216 -3.87 0.25 -21.37
C VAL A 216 -3.45 1.69 -21.09
N GLN A 217 -4.33 2.64 -21.44
CA GLN A 217 -4.12 4.06 -21.24
C GLN A 217 -3.92 4.38 -19.75
N HIS A 218 -2.74 4.92 -19.41
CA HIS A 218 -2.47 5.45 -18.09
C HIS A 218 -3.14 6.82 -17.97
N GLY A 219 -4.25 6.88 -17.24
CA GLY A 219 -4.90 8.13 -16.90
C GLY A 219 -3.97 9.01 -16.05
N VAL A 220 -3.51 10.10 -16.64
CA VAL A 220 -2.83 11.20 -15.94
C VAL A 220 -3.88 11.89 -15.08
N HIS A 221 -3.82 11.68 -13.76
CA HIS A 221 -4.65 12.46 -12.85
C HIS A 221 -4.10 13.90 -12.77
N GLN A 222 -4.57 14.77 -13.66
CA GLN A 222 -4.51 16.21 -13.46
C GLN A 222 -5.55 16.60 -12.41
N ILE A 223 -5.10 17.11 -11.29
CA ILE A 223 -5.98 17.73 -10.29
C ILE A 223 -6.34 19.11 -10.84
N SER A 224 -7.50 19.23 -11.49
CA SER A 224 -8.03 20.54 -11.88
C SER A 224 -8.35 21.35 -10.62
N ALA A 225 -7.68 22.50 -10.48
CA ALA A 225 -8.06 23.50 -9.49
C ALA A 225 -9.48 24.00 -9.79
N VAL A 226 -10.32 24.08 -8.75
CA VAL A 226 -11.65 24.68 -8.83
C VAL A 226 -11.50 26.18 -9.15
N PRO A 227 -12.21 26.73 -10.16
CA PRO A 227 -12.19 28.16 -10.43
C PRO A 227 -12.91 28.90 -9.29
N GLN A 228 -12.24 29.90 -8.71
CA GLN A 228 -12.87 30.86 -7.81
C GLN A 228 -13.98 31.61 -8.57
N GLY A 229 -15.23 31.43 -8.12
CA GLY A 229 -16.34 32.30 -8.50
C GLY A 229 -16.25 33.66 -7.77
N PRO A 230 -16.87 34.71 -8.33
CA PRO A 230 -16.63 36.09 -7.93
C PRO A 230 -17.19 36.43 -6.54
N GLN A 231 -16.36 37.17 -5.80
CA GLN A 231 -16.67 37.90 -4.58
C GLN A 231 -17.89 38.81 -4.76
N ALA A 232 -18.91 38.64 -3.93
CA ALA A 232 -19.96 39.64 -3.75
C ALA A 232 -19.84 40.24 -2.33
N CYS A 233 -19.16 41.38 -2.26
CA CYS A 233 -19.23 42.29 -1.13
C CYS A 233 -20.69 42.71 -0.87
N LYS A 234 -21.17 42.56 0.36
CA LYS A 234 -22.16 43.48 0.94
C LYS A 234 -21.76 43.78 2.39
N PRO A 235 -21.58 45.07 2.75
CA PRO A 235 -21.37 45.45 4.14
C PRO A 235 -22.73 45.56 4.84
N SER A 236 -23.00 44.70 5.82
CA SER A 236 -24.10 44.93 6.78
C SER A 236 -23.53 45.68 7.98
N LYS A 237 -23.96 46.94 8.12
CA LYS A 237 -23.85 47.74 9.34
C LYS A 237 -24.41 46.93 10.52
N THR A 238 -23.71 46.93 11.65
CA THR A 238 -24.32 46.59 12.94
C THR A 238 -24.04 47.78 13.84
N GLU A 239 -25.14 48.42 14.20
CA GLU A 239 -25.20 49.55 15.12
C GLU A 239 -24.78 49.10 16.52
N TYR A 240 -24.06 49.99 17.17
CA TYR A 240 -23.57 49.90 18.52
C TYR A 240 -24.69 50.45 19.42
N GLU A 241 -25.35 49.58 20.18
CA GLU A 241 -26.26 49.99 21.27
C GLU A 241 -25.55 49.69 22.60
N ASP A 242 -25.21 50.77 23.28
CA ASP A 242 -24.67 50.84 24.63
C ASP A 242 -25.83 50.77 25.63
N GLY A 243 -25.73 49.92 26.65
CA GLY A 243 -26.87 49.68 27.54
C GLY A 243 -26.58 48.82 28.76
N SER A 244 -26.02 49.49 29.78
CA SER A 244 -26.01 49.17 31.23
C SER A 244 -25.21 47.96 31.74
#